data_AF-A0A942P764-F1
#
_entry.id   AF-A0A942P764-F1
#
_cell.length_a   1.000
_cell.length_b   1.000
_cell.length_c   1.000
_cell.angle_alpha   90.00
_cell.angle_beta   90.00
_cell.angle_gamma   90.00
#
_symmetry.space_group_name_H-M   'P 1'
#
loop_
_entity.id
_entity.type
_entity.pdbx_description
1 polymer ?
#
loop_
_entity_poly.entity_id
_entity_poly.type
_entity_poly.pdbx_seq_one_letter_code
_entity_poly.pdbx_strand_id
1 'polypeptide(L)'
;MKVVLDLSQLLEDGEITQAEADKLKRLSVKSTGSLAFNILIGFGVIAVALGAILIVPDAITGILLGAIILAFGLVLLHYSPVEWGVLGNICVILGALGLGGGVVYMTQGSIWAFLGCAVGFAAAAIVARSGLLMALSILALSSVLGARTGYFHASYFLGIKEPTLTIIVFSLIALAAYQVSLFVGAAYERLALMAARVSILLVNFGFWIASLWGDRLEQVSSLLGRTKESIIFIPRLYFVIGWALALIAFAVWAMRNDRRWVVNVCTVFGAIHFYTQFFERLGPNPLAILLGGVTALGIAIGIWQFNKKAVANPS
;
A
#
# COMPACT_ATOMS: atom_id res chain seq x y z
N MET A 1 13.71 7.82 -9.62
CA MET A 1 14.25 6.54 -9.08
C MET A 1 15.16 6.84 -7.88
N LYS A 2 15.04 6.10 -6.76
CA LYS A 2 15.98 6.20 -5.62
C LYS A 2 16.86 4.95 -5.64
N VAL A 3 18.17 5.14 -5.77
CA VAL A 3 19.16 4.06 -5.73
C VAL A 3 19.86 4.14 -4.37
N VAL A 4 19.95 3.02 -3.65
CA VAL A 4 20.69 2.91 -2.40
C VAL A 4 22.00 2.24 -2.74
N LEU A 5 23.10 2.90 -2.42
CA LEU A 5 24.46 2.41 -2.69
C LEU A 5 25.15 2.19 -1.35
N ASP A 6 25.79 1.04 -1.19
CA ASP A 6 26.74 0.83 -0.11
C ASP A 6 28.07 1.43 -0.53
N LEU A 7 28.35 2.63 -0.06
CA LEU A 7 29.57 3.35 -0.43
C LEU A 7 30.84 2.65 0.11
N SER A 8 30.73 1.91 1.20
CA SER A 8 31.87 1.17 1.77
C SER A 8 32.20 -0.03 0.90
N GLN A 9 31.18 -0.80 0.53
CA GLN A 9 31.36 -1.94 -0.35
C GLN A 9 31.88 -1.52 -1.73
N LEU A 10 31.35 -0.44 -2.32
CA LEU A 10 31.83 0.07 -3.62
C LEU A 10 33.26 0.61 -3.56
N LEU A 11 33.70 1.11 -2.40
CA LEU A 11 35.09 1.50 -2.16
C LEU A 11 36.01 0.28 -2.06
N GLU A 12 35.58 -0.76 -1.33
CA GLU A 12 36.30 -2.03 -1.19
C GLU A 12 36.42 -2.76 -2.52
N ASP A 13 35.34 -2.77 -3.32
CA ASP A 13 35.28 -3.38 -4.65
C ASP A 13 36.05 -2.56 -5.71
N GLY A 14 36.52 -1.34 -5.37
CA GLY A 14 37.26 -0.46 -6.28
C GLY A 14 36.42 0.21 -7.36
N GLU A 15 35.09 0.12 -7.27
CA GLU A 15 34.12 0.70 -8.21
C GLU A 15 34.03 2.24 -8.09
N ILE A 16 34.41 2.81 -6.94
CA ILE A 16 34.47 4.26 -6.72
C ILE A 16 35.75 4.67 -5.97
N THR A 17 36.17 5.91 -6.19
CA THR A 17 37.29 6.52 -5.44
C THR A 17 36.85 7.11 -4.10
N GLN A 18 37.80 7.31 -3.17
CA GLN A 18 37.53 7.97 -1.88
C GLN A 18 36.92 9.37 -2.06
N ALA A 19 37.38 10.12 -3.07
CA ALA A 19 36.85 11.44 -3.38
C ALA A 19 35.38 11.41 -3.85
N GLU A 20 34.99 10.38 -4.59
CA GLU A 20 33.60 10.17 -5.03
C GLU A 20 32.71 9.73 -3.87
N ALA A 21 33.19 8.81 -3.03
CA ALA A 21 32.50 8.41 -1.81
C ALA A 21 32.23 9.61 -0.89
N ASP A 22 33.22 10.47 -0.68
CA ASP A 22 33.09 11.68 0.15
C ASP A 22 32.11 12.69 -0.46
N LYS A 23 32.14 12.87 -1.79
CA LYS A 23 31.17 13.70 -2.51
C LYS A 23 29.74 13.17 -2.34
N LEU A 24 29.53 11.87 -2.52
CA LEU A 24 28.21 11.21 -2.37
C LEU A 24 27.72 11.30 -0.92
N LYS A 25 28.61 11.09 0.05
CA LYS A 25 28.33 11.23 1.48
C LYS A 25 27.95 12.67 1.84
N ARG A 26 28.63 13.67 1.29
CA ARG A 26 28.27 15.08 1.50
C ARG A 26 26.89 15.42 0.89
N LEU A 27 26.55 14.83 -0.26
CA LEU A 27 25.23 14.98 -0.87
C LEU A 27 24.14 14.28 -0.04
N SER A 28 24.46 13.20 0.66
CA SER A 28 23.50 12.51 1.54
C SER A 28 23.27 13.24 2.87
N VAL A 29 24.27 13.94 3.42
CA VAL A 29 24.17 14.68 4.70
C VAL A 29 23.11 15.79 4.66
N LYS A 30 22.88 16.42 3.50
CA LYS A 30 21.77 17.39 3.32
C LYS A 30 20.37 16.78 3.55
N SER A 31 20.24 15.45 3.64
CA SER A 31 18.98 14.75 3.89
C SER A 31 18.84 14.23 5.34
N THR A 32 19.88 14.28 6.17
CA THR A 32 19.94 13.57 7.47
C THR A 32 20.02 14.50 8.68
N GLY A 33 19.65 15.77 8.51
CA GLY A 33 19.65 16.79 9.57
C GLY A 33 18.66 16.45 10.71
N SER A 34 19.18 15.73 11.71
CA SER A 34 18.60 15.39 13.02
C SER A 34 17.44 14.38 13.04
N LEU A 35 17.72 13.15 12.61
CA LEU A 35 16.83 12.00 12.82
C LEU A 35 16.35 11.89 14.30
N ALA A 36 17.24 12.09 15.28
CA ALA A 36 16.88 12.01 16.71
C ALA A 36 15.87 13.09 17.14
N PHE A 37 16.05 14.33 16.68
CA PHE A 37 15.12 15.42 16.95
C PHE A 37 13.77 15.19 16.27
N ASN A 38 13.78 14.72 15.02
CA ASN A 38 12.58 14.33 14.28
C ASN A 38 11.81 13.20 14.98
N ILE A 39 12.54 12.23 15.54
CA ILE A 39 11.96 11.14 16.35
C ILE A 39 11.32 11.71 17.62
N LEU A 40 12.02 12.58 18.34
CA LEU A 40 11.52 13.17 19.59
C LEU A 40 10.25 14.01 19.34
N ILE A 41 10.27 14.84 18.30
CA ILE A 41 9.08 15.59 17.86
C ILE A 41 7.95 14.63 17.50
N GLY A 42 8.24 13.61 16.69
CA GLY A 42 7.24 12.62 16.29
C GLY A 42 6.55 11.96 17.48
N PHE A 43 7.34 11.44 18.42
CA PHE A 43 6.80 10.86 19.65
C PHE A 43 6.04 11.87 20.50
N GLY A 44 6.53 13.11 20.61
CA GLY A 44 5.85 14.18 21.35
C GLY A 44 4.46 14.49 20.77
N VAL A 45 4.35 14.68 19.45
CA VAL A 45 3.05 14.98 18.81
C VAL A 45 2.11 13.78 18.93
N ILE A 46 2.60 12.55 18.75
CA ILE A 46 1.80 11.32 18.94
C ILE A 46 1.30 11.23 20.38
N ALA A 47 2.16 11.45 21.38
CA ALA A 47 1.80 11.37 22.79
C ALA A 47 0.72 12.42 23.16
N VAL A 48 0.85 13.65 22.65
CA VAL A 48 -0.16 14.70 22.87
C VAL A 48 -1.49 14.34 22.22
N ALA A 49 -1.47 13.87 20.96
CA ALA A 49 -2.68 13.49 20.25
C ALA A 49 -3.40 12.30 20.92
N LEU A 50 -2.67 11.23 21.25
CA LEU A 50 -3.22 10.06 21.94
C LEU A 50 -3.69 10.41 23.35
N GLY A 51 -2.90 11.18 24.10
CA GLY A 51 -3.26 11.63 25.45
C GLY A 51 -4.56 12.43 25.45
N ALA A 52 -4.73 13.36 24.51
CA ALA A 52 -5.94 14.16 24.40
C ALA A 52 -7.19 13.31 24.08
N ILE A 53 -7.05 12.33 23.18
CA ILE A 53 -8.15 11.39 22.85
C ILE A 53 -8.49 10.49 24.04
N LEU A 54 -7.50 10.05 24.80
CA LEU A 54 -7.73 9.18 25.95
C LEU A 54 -8.37 9.91 27.15
N ILE A 55 -8.09 11.21 27.31
CA ILE A 55 -8.71 12.02 28.37
C ILE A 55 -10.19 12.26 28.08
N VAL A 56 -10.54 12.57 26.83
CA VAL A 56 -11.93 12.77 26.39
C VAL A 56 -12.19 11.87 25.17
N PRO A 57 -12.61 10.60 25.40
CA PRO A 57 -12.81 9.63 24.33
C PRO A 57 -14.15 9.88 23.62
N ASP A 58 -14.25 11.02 22.95
CA ASP A 58 -15.40 11.43 22.16
C ASP A 58 -15.03 11.69 20.69
N ALA A 59 -15.95 11.35 19.79
CA ALA A 59 -15.75 11.47 18.36
C ALA A 59 -15.50 12.93 17.92
N ILE A 60 -16.23 13.87 18.53
CA ILE A 60 -16.13 15.30 18.21
C ILE A 60 -14.77 15.83 18.64
N THR A 61 -14.26 15.39 19.80
CA THR A 61 -12.90 15.73 20.26
C THR A 61 -11.85 15.29 19.25
N GLY A 62 -11.94 14.06 18.75
CA GLY A 62 -11.03 13.55 17.71
C GLY A 62 -11.09 14.36 16.41
N ILE A 63 -12.30 14.73 15.97
CA ILE A 63 -12.51 15.55 14.77
C ILE A 63 -11.92 16.95 14.93
N LEU A 64 -12.24 17.65 16.02
CA LEU A 64 -11.79 19.02 16.27
C LEU A 64 -10.28 19.09 16.46
N LEU A 65 -9.70 18.22 17.29
CA LEU A 65 -8.25 18.15 17.47
C LEU A 65 -7.55 17.79 16.16
N GLY A 66 -8.08 16.81 15.43
CA GLY A 66 -7.58 16.43 14.12
C GLY A 66 -7.56 17.61 13.15
N ALA A 67 -8.66 18.37 13.08
CA ALA A 67 -8.77 19.57 12.24
C ALA A 67 -7.74 20.64 12.62
N ILE A 68 -7.59 20.94 13.92
CA ILE A 68 -6.65 21.95 14.42
C ILE A 68 -5.21 21.54 14.10
N ILE A 69 -4.84 20.30 14.39
CA ILE A 69 -3.48 19.77 14.14
C ILE A 69 -3.20 19.75 12.63
N LEU A 70 -4.17 19.37 11.81
CA LEU A 70 -4.05 19.38 10.36
C LEU A 70 -3.82 20.81 9.83
N ALA A 71 -4.65 21.76 10.26
CA ALA A 71 -4.52 23.17 9.86
C ALA A 71 -3.16 23.74 10.28
N PHE A 72 -2.72 23.46 11.51
CA PHE A 72 -1.40 23.88 12.00
C PHE A 72 -0.27 23.28 11.16
N GLY A 73 -0.34 21.98 10.84
CA GLY A 73 0.63 21.32 9.97
C GLY A 73 0.70 21.93 8.57
N LEU A 74 -0.45 22.26 7.97
CA LEU A 74 -0.52 22.90 6.65
C LEU A 74 0.08 24.31 6.67
N VAL A 75 -0.18 25.09 7.72
CA VAL A 75 0.41 26.43 7.92
C VAL A 75 1.94 26.33 8.02
N LEU A 76 2.47 25.39 8.81
CA LEU A 76 3.92 25.19 8.93
C LEU A 76 4.57 24.84 7.59
N LEU A 77 3.95 23.96 6.81
CA LEU A 77 4.45 23.58 5.49
C LEU A 77 4.38 24.71 4.47
N HIS A 78 3.44 25.65 4.62
CA HIS A 78 3.30 26.79 3.73
C HIS A 78 4.36 27.87 4.01
N TYR A 79 4.57 28.24 5.28
CA TYR A 79 5.40 29.40 5.63
C TYR A 79 6.87 29.05 5.92
N SER A 80 7.16 27.87 6.47
CA SER A 80 8.53 27.52 6.88
C SER A 80 8.90 26.07 6.51
N PRO A 81 8.86 25.70 5.22
CA PRO A 81 9.02 24.31 4.79
C PRO A 81 10.41 23.73 5.07
N VAL A 82 11.46 24.56 5.13
CA VAL A 82 12.84 24.10 5.33
C VAL A 82 13.13 23.80 6.81
N GLU A 83 12.63 24.64 7.72
CA GLU A 83 12.90 24.55 9.15
C GLU A 83 11.94 23.61 9.87
N TRP A 84 10.65 23.69 9.53
CA TRP A 84 9.58 22.96 10.22
C TRP A 84 8.98 21.83 9.39
N GLY A 85 9.60 21.48 8.26
CA GLY A 85 9.06 20.51 7.31
C GLY A 85 8.70 19.17 7.94
N VAL A 86 9.52 18.67 8.88
CA VAL A 86 9.25 17.39 9.55
C VAL A 86 8.06 17.48 10.50
N LEU A 87 8.04 18.48 11.38
CA LEU A 87 6.92 18.73 12.29
C LEU A 87 5.62 18.93 11.51
N GLY A 88 5.65 19.77 10.46
CA GLY A 88 4.50 20.02 9.60
C GLY A 88 3.96 18.74 8.97
N ASN A 89 4.82 17.88 8.43
CA ASN A 89 4.40 16.59 7.88
C ASN A 89 3.78 15.66 8.93
N ILE A 90 4.36 15.59 10.13
CA ILE A 90 3.82 14.77 11.22
C ILE A 90 2.43 15.28 11.64
N CYS A 91 2.27 16.60 11.81
CA CYS A 91 1.00 17.22 12.11
C CYS A 91 -0.04 16.99 11.02
N VAL A 92 0.31 17.12 9.73
CA VAL A 92 -0.64 16.84 8.64
C VAL A 92 -1.08 15.37 8.67
N ILE A 93 -0.16 14.42 8.88
CA ILE A 93 -0.50 12.99 8.93
C ILE A 93 -1.42 12.69 10.13
N LEU A 94 -1.05 13.13 11.32
CA LEU A 94 -1.82 12.87 12.54
C LEU A 94 -3.16 13.60 12.54
N GLY A 95 -3.18 14.86 12.10
CA GLY A 95 -4.40 15.64 11.98
C GLY A 95 -5.37 15.04 10.97
N ALA A 96 -4.89 14.63 9.79
CA ALA A 96 -5.70 13.93 8.82
C ALA A 96 -6.25 12.62 9.38
N LEU A 97 -5.42 11.77 9.98
CA LEU A 97 -5.85 10.50 10.58
C LEU A 97 -6.86 10.70 11.72
N GLY A 98 -6.64 11.67 12.61
CA GLY A 98 -7.54 11.99 13.71
C GLY A 98 -8.90 12.47 13.21
N LEU A 99 -8.90 13.40 12.24
CA LEU A 99 -10.12 13.90 11.61
C LEU A 99 -10.88 12.79 10.88
N GLY A 100 -10.20 12.04 10.01
CA GLY A 100 -10.81 10.96 9.25
C GLY A 100 -11.32 9.82 10.14
N GLY A 101 -10.51 9.39 11.11
CA GLY A 101 -10.89 8.39 12.10
C GLY A 101 -12.09 8.81 12.93
N GLY A 102 -12.12 10.06 13.40
CA GLY A 102 -13.26 10.62 14.14
C GLY A 102 -14.55 10.68 13.31
N VAL A 103 -14.47 11.11 12.05
CA VAL A 103 -15.64 11.15 11.14
C VAL A 103 -16.15 9.74 10.84
N VAL A 104 -15.26 8.79 10.56
CA VAL A 104 -15.63 7.38 10.31
C VAL A 104 -16.28 6.78 11.56
N TYR A 105 -15.74 7.04 12.74
CA TYR A 105 -16.31 6.56 14.00
C TYR A 105 -17.69 7.15 14.27
N MET A 106 -17.84 8.48 14.15
CA MET A 106 -19.11 9.20 14.37
C MET A 106 -20.22 8.72 13.43
N THR A 107 -19.88 8.41 12.18
CA THR A 107 -20.83 7.96 11.17
C THR A 107 -20.99 6.44 11.09
N GLN A 108 -20.42 5.71 12.06
CA GLN A 108 -20.44 4.24 12.12
C GLN A 108 -19.95 3.57 10.84
N GLY A 109 -18.94 4.15 10.18
CA GLY A 109 -18.37 3.60 8.95
C GLY A 109 -19.24 3.80 7.71
N SER A 110 -19.97 4.91 7.62
CA SER A 110 -20.76 5.23 6.43
C SER A 110 -19.89 5.33 5.16
N ILE A 111 -20.48 4.97 4.01
CA ILE A 111 -19.80 5.05 2.70
C ILE A 111 -19.34 6.48 2.41
N TRP A 112 -20.17 7.47 2.74
CA TRP A 112 -19.86 8.89 2.54
C TRP A 112 -18.69 9.37 3.38
N ALA A 113 -18.55 8.87 4.62
CA ALA A 113 -17.39 9.18 5.45
C ALA A 113 -16.10 8.63 4.86
N PHE A 114 -16.10 7.38 4.37
CA PHE A 114 -14.92 6.80 3.71
C PHE A 114 -14.57 7.52 2.41
N LEU A 115 -15.57 7.91 1.61
CA LEU A 115 -15.35 8.72 0.41
C LEU A 115 -14.77 10.10 0.75
N GLY A 116 -15.32 10.77 1.77
CA GLY A 116 -14.80 12.03 2.28
C GLY A 116 -13.37 11.92 2.78
N CYS A 117 -13.04 10.84 3.50
CA CYS A 117 -11.68 10.54 3.94
C CYS A 117 -10.75 10.29 2.76
N ALA A 118 -11.17 9.52 1.75
CA ALA A 118 -10.37 9.27 0.56
C ALA A 118 -10.01 10.58 -0.16
N VAL A 119 -10.99 11.46 -0.38
CA VAL A 119 -10.77 12.78 -1.01
C VAL A 119 -9.89 13.68 -0.12
N GLY A 120 -10.19 13.76 1.17
CA GLY A 120 -9.43 14.57 2.12
C GLY A 120 -7.97 14.13 2.24
N PHE A 121 -7.71 12.82 2.30
CA PHE A 121 -6.37 12.26 2.32
C PHE A 121 -5.63 12.49 1.01
N ALA A 122 -6.30 12.39 -0.15
CA ALA A 122 -5.68 12.71 -1.44
C ALA A 122 -5.27 14.18 -1.50
N ALA A 123 -6.15 15.10 -1.09
CA ALA A 123 -5.85 16.53 -1.05
C ALA A 123 -4.68 16.83 -0.12
N ALA A 124 -4.70 16.30 1.11
CA ALA A 124 -3.61 16.47 2.07
C ALA A 124 -2.31 15.83 1.57
N ALA A 125 -2.38 14.69 0.88
CA ALA A 125 -1.22 14.04 0.28
C ALA A 125 -0.57 14.89 -0.82
N ILE A 126 -1.37 15.57 -1.64
CA ILE A 126 -0.88 16.46 -2.71
C ILE A 126 -0.20 17.68 -2.10
N VAL A 127 -0.83 18.33 -1.11
CA VAL A 127 -0.27 19.54 -0.47
C VAL A 127 1.00 19.21 0.32
N ALA A 128 0.98 18.15 1.15
CA ALA A 128 2.13 17.74 1.96
C ALA A 128 3.14 16.88 1.20
N ARG A 129 2.87 16.52 -0.07
CA ARG A 129 3.69 15.60 -0.88
C ARG A 129 3.95 14.27 -0.16
N SER A 130 2.94 13.77 0.55
CA SER A 130 3.02 12.59 1.41
C SER A 130 2.52 11.33 0.70
N GLY A 131 3.44 10.39 0.45
CA GLY A 131 3.09 9.07 -0.09
C GLY A 131 2.21 8.26 0.87
N LEU A 132 2.40 8.42 2.19
CA LEU A 132 1.60 7.70 3.19
C LEU A 132 0.12 8.12 3.12
N LEU A 133 -0.16 9.42 3.05
CA LEU A 133 -1.55 9.91 2.92
C LEU A 133 -2.17 9.49 1.59
N MET A 134 -1.38 9.45 0.51
CA MET A 134 -1.86 8.94 -0.77
C MET A 134 -2.23 7.45 -0.67
N ALA A 135 -1.42 6.65 0.02
CA ALA A 135 -1.74 5.25 0.28
C ALA A 135 -3.03 5.10 1.10
N LEU A 136 -3.17 5.88 2.18
CA LEU A 136 -4.36 5.89 3.02
C LEU A 136 -5.61 6.35 2.26
N SER A 137 -5.49 7.28 1.32
CA SER A 137 -6.58 7.68 0.44
C SER A 137 -7.12 6.50 -0.37
N ILE A 138 -6.24 5.73 -1.01
CA ILE A 138 -6.61 4.54 -1.78
C ILE A 138 -7.20 3.46 -0.89
N LEU A 139 -6.68 3.27 0.32
CA LEU A 139 -7.24 2.33 1.30
C LEU A 139 -8.63 2.77 1.79
N ALA A 140 -8.83 4.06 2.09
CA ALA A 140 -10.14 4.59 2.45
C ALA A 140 -11.16 4.44 1.31
N LEU A 141 -10.72 4.64 0.06
CA LEU A 141 -11.54 4.39 -1.13
C LEU A 141 -11.92 2.91 -1.24
N SER A 142 -11.07 1.98 -0.82
CA SER A 142 -11.40 0.55 -0.84
C SER A 142 -12.55 0.20 0.11
N SER A 143 -12.67 0.91 1.23
CA SER A 143 -13.77 0.74 2.18
C SER A 143 -15.13 1.15 1.58
N VAL A 144 -15.14 2.06 0.60
CA VAL A 144 -16.36 2.42 -0.17
C VAL A 144 -16.90 1.21 -0.93
N LEU A 145 -16.01 0.34 -1.43
CA LEU A 145 -16.37 -0.91 -2.13
C LEU A 145 -16.58 -2.10 -1.17
N GLY A 146 -16.56 -1.84 0.14
CA GLY A 146 -16.78 -2.86 1.16
C GLY A 146 -15.53 -3.63 1.58
N ALA A 147 -14.33 -3.09 1.37
CA ALA A 147 -13.14 -3.57 2.06
C ALA A 147 -13.27 -3.29 3.58
N ARG A 148 -12.93 -4.28 4.40
CA ARG A 148 -13.03 -4.20 5.86
C ARG A 148 -11.89 -4.96 6.50
N THR A 149 -11.45 -4.48 7.64
CA THR A 149 -10.55 -5.20 8.53
C THR A 149 -11.21 -5.37 9.88
N GLY A 150 -10.92 -6.46 10.57
CA GLY A 150 -11.36 -6.62 11.94
C GLY A 150 -10.48 -7.57 12.73
N TYR A 151 -10.76 -7.61 14.02
CA TYR A 151 -10.04 -8.42 15.00
C TYR A 151 -11.06 -9.23 15.80
N PHE A 152 -10.80 -10.52 15.94
CA PHE A 152 -11.59 -11.43 16.76
C PHE A 152 -10.65 -12.44 17.43
N HIS A 153 -10.55 -12.39 18.76
CA HIS A 153 -9.76 -13.31 19.61
C HIS A 153 -8.43 -13.79 18.96
N ALA A 154 -7.41 -12.93 18.97
CA ALA A 154 -6.09 -13.19 18.39
C ALA A 154 -6.05 -13.46 16.88
N SER A 155 -7.16 -13.27 16.17
CA SER A 155 -7.23 -13.38 14.71
C SER A 155 -7.55 -12.04 14.07
N TYR A 156 -6.82 -11.72 13.00
CA TYR A 156 -7.10 -10.56 12.14
C TYR A 156 -7.75 -11.06 10.86
N PHE A 157 -8.85 -10.42 10.45
CA PHE A 157 -9.49 -10.72 9.18
C PHE A 157 -9.48 -9.50 8.26
N LEU A 158 -9.26 -9.77 6.99
CA LEU A 158 -9.45 -8.85 5.88
C LEU A 158 -10.61 -9.37 5.06
N GLY A 159 -11.62 -8.55 4.82
CA GLY A 159 -12.77 -8.86 3.98
C GLY A 159 -12.86 -7.89 2.81
N ILE A 160 -13.18 -8.41 1.62
CA ILE A 160 -13.59 -7.61 0.47
C ILE A 160 -14.96 -8.12 0.07
N LYS A 161 -15.97 -7.25 0.17
CA LYS A 161 -17.37 -7.62 -0.09
C LYS A 161 -17.60 -8.01 -1.55
N GLU A 162 -17.08 -7.22 -2.49
CA GLU A 162 -17.22 -7.46 -3.94
C GLU A 162 -15.84 -7.48 -4.62
N PRO A 163 -15.16 -8.65 -4.60
CA PRO A 163 -13.82 -8.78 -5.14
C PRO A 163 -13.66 -8.39 -6.62
N THR A 164 -14.61 -8.71 -7.51
CA THR A 164 -14.53 -8.39 -8.94
C THR A 164 -14.59 -6.88 -9.15
N LEU A 165 -15.51 -6.21 -8.45
CA LEU A 165 -15.62 -4.76 -8.52
C LEU A 165 -14.34 -4.09 -8.01
N THR A 166 -13.77 -4.63 -6.93
CA THR A 166 -12.47 -4.20 -6.39
C THR A 166 -11.34 -4.38 -7.43
N ILE A 167 -11.25 -5.56 -8.06
CA ILE A 167 -10.26 -5.85 -9.12
C ILE A 167 -10.39 -4.84 -10.26
N ILE A 168 -11.60 -4.61 -10.77
CA ILE A 168 -11.83 -3.74 -11.93
C ILE A 168 -11.51 -2.29 -11.57
N VAL A 169 -12.10 -1.76 -10.50
CA VAL A 169 -11.95 -0.35 -10.11
C VAL A 169 -10.50 -0.03 -9.78
N PHE A 170 -9.82 -0.85 -8.98
CA PHE A 170 -8.42 -0.58 -8.64
C PHE A 170 -7.45 -0.87 -9.78
N SER A 171 -7.79 -1.73 -10.75
CA SER A 171 -7.00 -1.84 -11.98
C SER A 171 -7.08 -0.56 -12.82
N LEU A 172 -8.28 0.02 -12.94
CA LEU A 172 -8.49 1.28 -13.66
C LEU A 172 -7.79 2.45 -12.96
N ILE A 173 -7.90 2.54 -11.63
CA ILE A 173 -7.19 3.56 -10.84
C ILE A 173 -5.68 3.37 -10.97
N ALA A 174 -5.17 2.13 -10.92
CA ALA A 174 -3.75 1.87 -11.09
C ALA A 174 -3.24 2.35 -12.46
N LEU A 175 -3.98 2.05 -13.53
CA LEU A 175 -3.64 2.48 -14.88
C LEU A 175 -3.70 4.01 -15.02
N ALA A 176 -4.76 4.64 -14.52
CA ALA A 176 -4.92 6.10 -14.55
C ALA A 176 -3.81 6.81 -13.77
N ALA A 177 -3.50 6.33 -12.55
CA ALA A 177 -2.44 6.89 -11.73
C ALA A 177 -1.06 6.68 -12.35
N TYR A 178 -0.81 5.51 -12.97
CA TYR A 178 0.40 5.29 -13.74
C TYR A 178 0.50 6.26 -14.92
N GLN A 179 -0.57 6.46 -15.68
CA GLN A 179 -0.58 7.39 -16.80
C GLN A 179 -0.32 8.83 -16.35
N VAL A 180 -0.93 9.27 -15.25
CA VAL A 180 -0.67 10.58 -14.64
C VAL A 180 0.80 10.71 -14.24
N SER A 181 1.41 9.64 -13.70
CA SER A 181 2.83 9.67 -13.29
C SER A 181 3.79 10.01 -14.44
N LEU A 182 3.41 9.73 -15.69
CA LEU A 182 4.23 10.03 -16.86
C LEU A 182 4.23 11.52 -17.25
N PHE A 183 3.29 12.31 -16.75
CA PHE A 183 3.09 13.71 -17.16
C PHE A 183 3.35 14.75 -16.06
N VAL A 184 3.54 14.32 -14.82
CA VAL A 184 3.69 15.22 -13.66
C VAL A 184 5.15 15.32 -13.22
N GLY A 185 5.49 16.42 -12.54
CA GLY A 185 6.83 16.60 -11.98
C GLY A 185 7.17 15.54 -10.90
N ALA A 186 8.47 15.29 -10.69
CA ALA A 186 8.99 14.21 -9.83
C ALA A 186 8.39 14.13 -8.41
N ALA A 187 7.98 15.26 -7.84
CA ALA A 187 7.33 15.27 -6.52
C ALA A 187 5.96 14.58 -6.55
N TYR A 188 5.16 14.83 -7.58
CA TYR A 188 3.82 14.28 -7.77
C TYR A 188 3.84 12.92 -8.48
N GLU A 189 4.86 12.65 -9.30
CA GLU A 189 5.10 11.33 -9.90
C GLU A 189 5.13 10.26 -8.81
N ARG A 190 5.85 10.52 -7.71
CA ARG A 190 5.92 9.60 -6.58
C ARG A 190 4.56 9.32 -5.92
N LEU A 191 3.68 10.33 -5.86
CA LEU A 191 2.33 10.16 -5.31
C LEU A 191 1.46 9.33 -6.25
N ALA A 192 1.51 9.64 -7.55
CA ALA A 192 0.78 8.89 -8.58
C ALA A 192 1.22 7.42 -8.62
N LEU A 193 2.53 7.16 -8.57
CA LEU A 193 3.05 5.80 -8.44
C LEU A 193 2.65 5.13 -7.12
N MET A 194 2.58 5.86 -6.01
CA MET A 194 2.10 5.30 -4.75
C MET A 194 0.64 4.86 -4.86
N ALA A 195 -0.22 5.71 -5.43
CA ALA A 195 -1.61 5.38 -5.67
C ALA A 195 -1.75 4.14 -6.57
N ALA A 196 -0.95 4.06 -7.64
CA ALA A 196 -0.94 2.91 -8.53
C ALA A 196 -0.53 1.61 -7.81
N ARG A 197 0.53 1.66 -6.99
CA ARG A 197 1.04 0.49 -6.26
C ARG A 197 0.07 -0.02 -5.20
N VAL A 198 -0.57 0.88 -4.46
CA VAL A 198 -1.58 0.50 -3.45
C VAL A 198 -2.85 -0.02 -4.15
N SER A 199 -3.18 0.50 -5.32
CA SER A 199 -4.28 -0.05 -6.12
C SER A 199 -3.97 -1.47 -6.60
N ILE A 200 -2.75 -1.74 -7.09
CA ILE A 200 -2.31 -3.10 -7.47
C ILE A 200 -2.33 -4.05 -6.26
N LEU A 201 -1.98 -3.58 -5.07
CA LEU A 201 -2.10 -4.35 -3.83
C LEU A 201 -3.57 -4.78 -3.60
N LEU A 202 -4.52 -3.85 -3.73
CA LEU A 202 -5.95 -4.13 -3.57
C LEU A 202 -6.51 -5.04 -4.66
N VAL A 203 -6.03 -4.93 -5.90
CA VAL A 203 -6.37 -5.87 -6.99
C VAL A 203 -5.99 -7.30 -6.60
N ASN A 204 -4.79 -7.50 -6.06
CA ASN A 204 -4.35 -8.81 -5.61
C ASN A 204 -5.16 -9.32 -4.41
N PHE A 205 -5.53 -8.46 -3.46
CA PHE A 205 -6.44 -8.86 -2.38
C PHE A 205 -7.82 -9.24 -2.88
N GLY A 206 -8.34 -8.54 -3.90
CA GLY A 206 -9.57 -8.93 -4.58
C GLY A 206 -9.45 -10.35 -5.15
N PHE A 207 -8.41 -10.62 -5.94
CA PHE A 207 -8.19 -11.97 -6.47
C PHE A 207 -8.01 -13.02 -5.37
N TRP A 208 -7.28 -12.70 -4.30
CA TRP A 208 -7.03 -13.62 -3.20
C TRP A 208 -8.33 -14.06 -2.53
N ILE A 209 -9.14 -13.10 -2.10
CA ILE A 209 -10.43 -13.36 -1.45
C ILE A 209 -11.38 -14.08 -2.42
N ALA A 210 -11.46 -13.64 -3.67
CA ALA A 210 -12.33 -14.27 -4.66
C ALA A 210 -11.91 -15.71 -5.01
N SER A 211 -10.62 -16.03 -4.93
CA SER A 211 -10.11 -17.38 -5.19
C SER A 211 -10.53 -18.40 -4.13
N LEU A 212 -10.89 -17.93 -2.94
CA LEU A 212 -11.40 -18.74 -1.83
C LEU A 212 -12.94 -18.90 -1.92
N TRP A 213 -13.66 -17.79 -2.07
CA TRP A 213 -15.11 -17.78 -1.89
C TRP A 213 -15.93 -17.50 -3.17
N GLY A 214 -15.28 -17.11 -4.27
CA GLY A 214 -15.95 -16.55 -5.44
C GLY A 214 -16.39 -15.10 -5.19
N ASP A 215 -17.34 -14.62 -5.98
CA ASP A 215 -17.88 -13.27 -5.81
C ASP A 215 -19.39 -13.24 -6.03
N ARG A 216 -20.09 -12.48 -5.18
CA ARG A 216 -21.51 -12.17 -5.29
C ARG A 216 -21.63 -10.68 -5.55
N LEU A 217 -21.95 -10.31 -6.79
CA LEU A 217 -22.01 -8.92 -7.23
C LEU A 217 -23.29 -8.24 -6.75
N GLU A 218 -23.41 -7.99 -5.44
CA GLU A 218 -24.63 -7.43 -4.84
C GLU A 218 -24.93 -6.01 -5.33
N GLN A 219 -23.94 -5.11 -5.35
CA GLN A 219 -24.11 -3.73 -5.79
C GLN A 219 -24.46 -3.66 -7.28
N VAL A 220 -23.74 -4.40 -8.12
CA VAL A 220 -24.02 -4.45 -9.57
C VAL A 220 -25.41 -5.05 -9.83
N SER A 221 -25.77 -6.12 -9.12
CA SER A 221 -27.09 -6.74 -9.27
C SER A 221 -28.21 -5.78 -8.85
N SER A 222 -28.01 -5.04 -7.75
CA SER A 222 -28.93 -3.99 -7.29
C SER A 222 -29.10 -2.87 -8.33
N LEU A 223 -27.99 -2.38 -8.91
CA LEU A 223 -28.02 -1.36 -9.97
C LEU A 223 -28.75 -1.83 -11.23
N LEU A 224 -28.68 -3.12 -11.54
CA LEU A 224 -29.40 -3.74 -12.66
C LEU A 224 -30.87 -4.09 -12.31
N GLY A 225 -31.38 -3.69 -11.14
CA GLY A 225 -32.75 -3.96 -10.70
C GLY A 225 -33.03 -5.43 -10.38
N ARG A 226 -31.99 -6.24 -10.13
CA ARG A 226 -32.14 -7.66 -9.80
C ARG A 226 -32.52 -7.87 -8.34
N THR A 227 -33.35 -8.88 -8.10
CA THR A 227 -33.75 -9.29 -6.75
C THR A 227 -32.63 -10.06 -6.05
N LYS A 228 -32.72 -10.20 -4.71
CA LYS A 228 -31.73 -10.97 -3.92
C LYS A 228 -31.60 -12.43 -4.35
N GLU A 229 -32.63 -12.99 -4.99
CA GLU A 229 -32.65 -14.37 -5.49
C GLU A 229 -31.93 -14.52 -6.83
N SER A 230 -31.63 -13.41 -7.53
CA SER A 230 -31.04 -13.40 -8.87
C SER A 230 -29.70 -12.65 -8.92
N ILE A 231 -28.98 -12.62 -7.80
CA ILE A 231 -27.64 -12.00 -7.70
C ILE A 231 -26.67 -12.74 -8.62
N ILE A 232 -25.87 -11.98 -9.36
CA ILE A 232 -24.82 -12.52 -10.22
C ILE A 232 -23.72 -13.11 -9.32
N PHE A 233 -23.50 -14.42 -9.45
CA PHE A 233 -22.44 -15.15 -8.76
C PHE A 233 -21.35 -15.57 -9.72
N ILE A 234 -20.10 -15.23 -9.41
CA ILE A 234 -18.92 -15.66 -10.15
C ILE A 234 -18.21 -16.76 -9.34
N PRO A 235 -18.13 -18.00 -9.87
CA PRO A 235 -17.46 -19.11 -9.19
C PRO A 235 -15.97 -18.85 -8.90
N ARG A 236 -15.49 -19.34 -7.75
CA ARG A 236 -14.09 -19.20 -7.30
C ARG A 236 -13.04 -19.65 -8.33
N LEU A 237 -13.35 -20.66 -9.14
CA LEU A 237 -12.41 -21.23 -10.12
C LEU A 237 -11.93 -20.21 -11.15
N TYR A 238 -12.80 -19.27 -11.56
CA TYR A 238 -12.43 -18.20 -12.48
C TYR A 238 -11.34 -17.29 -11.90
N PHE A 239 -11.42 -16.99 -10.60
CA PHE A 239 -10.40 -16.20 -9.93
C PHE A 239 -9.12 -17.00 -9.68
N VAL A 240 -9.21 -18.30 -9.39
CA VAL A 240 -8.03 -19.15 -9.25
C VAL A 240 -7.22 -19.17 -10.54
N ILE A 241 -7.85 -19.50 -11.67
CA ILE A 241 -7.19 -19.60 -12.96
C ILE A 241 -6.79 -18.20 -13.47
N GLY A 242 -7.71 -17.24 -13.40
CA GLY A 242 -7.49 -15.88 -13.88
C GLY A 242 -6.33 -15.19 -13.15
N TRP A 243 -6.24 -15.35 -11.83
CA TRP A 243 -5.15 -14.76 -11.05
C TRP A 243 -3.80 -15.41 -11.37
N ALA A 244 -3.75 -16.74 -11.48
CA ALA A 244 -2.53 -17.44 -11.88
C ALA A 244 -2.03 -16.99 -13.26
N LEU A 245 -2.92 -16.92 -14.25
CA LEU A 245 -2.57 -16.46 -15.60
C LEU A 245 -2.11 -15.01 -15.60
N ALA A 246 -2.79 -14.13 -14.87
CA ALA A 246 -2.40 -12.72 -14.75
C ALA A 246 -1.02 -12.57 -14.11
N LEU A 247 -0.75 -13.25 -12.98
CA LEU A 247 0.53 -13.19 -12.29
C LEU A 247 1.69 -13.68 -13.18
N ILE A 248 1.50 -14.77 -13.92
CA ILE A 248 2.50 -15.29 -14.86
C ILE A 248 2.73 -14.29 -16.01
N ALA A 249 1.65 -13.81 -16.64
CA ALA A 249 1.73 -12.88 -17.76
C ALA A 249 2.46 -11.58 -17.36
N PHE A 250 2.08 -10.98 -16.23
CA PHE A 250 2.72 -9.77 -15.73
C PHE A 250 4.16 -10.02 -15.26
N ALA A 251 4.48 -11.17 -14.68
CA ALA A 251 5.86 -11.51 -14.33
C ALA A 251 6.74 -11.61 -15.59
N VAL A 252 6.29 -12.32 -16.62
CA VAL A 252 7.02 -12.46 -17.89
C VAL A 252 7.20 -11.12 -18.58
N TRP A 253 6.14 -10.32 -18.67
CA TRP A 253 6.23 -8.96 -19.20
C TRP A 253 7.20 -8.10 -18.39
N ALA A 254 7.13 -8.14 -17.06
CA ALA A 254 7.97 -7.33 -16.19
C ALA A 254 9.46 -7.72 -16.28
N MET A 255 9.78 -9.01 -16.38
CA MET A 255 11.14 -9.49 -16.59
C MET A 255 11.72 -8.98 -17.93
N ARG A 256 10.92 -9.02 -19.00
CA ARG A 256 11.34 -8.53 -20.33
C ARG A 256 11.55 -7.02 -20.39
N ASN A 257 10.95 -6.26 -19.48
CA ASN A 257 10.99 -4.79 -19.46
C ASN A 257 11.75 -4.23 -18.25
N ASP A 258 12.56 -5.05 -17.56
CA ASP A 258 13.31 -4.73 -16.34
C ASP A 258 12.47 -4.00 -15.27
N ARG A 259 11.20 -4.43 -15.09
CA ARG A 259 10.28 -3.88 -14.09
C ARG A 259 10.38 -4.65 -12.78
N ARG A 260 11.52 -4.55 -12.09
CA ARG A 260 11.83 -5.29 -10.85
C ARG A 260 10.74 -5.26 -9.79
N TRP A 261 10.11 -4.10 -9.57
CA TRP A 261 9.02 -3.97 -8.60
C TRP A 261 7.83 -4.88 -8.94
N VAL A 262 7.44 -4.96 -10.22
CA VAL A 262 6.32 -5.79 -10.67
C VAL A 262 6.68 -7.28 -10.55
N VAL A 263 7.91 -7.66 -10.89
CA VAL A 263 8.40 -9.04 -10.69
C VAL A 263 8.28 -9.46 -9.23
N ASN A 264 8.69 -8.60 -8.29
CA ASN A 264 8.59 -8.88 -6.86
C ASN A 264 7.13 -9.04 -6.40
N VAL A 265 6.24 -8.16 -6.86
CA VAL A 265 4.81 -8.23 -6.55
C VAL A 265 4.21 -9.53 -7.09
N CYS A 266 4.46 -9.87 -8.35
CA CYS A 266 3.97 -11.12 -8.95
C CYS A 266 4.53 -12.36 -8.25
N THR A 267 5.79 -12.33 -7.80
CA THR A 267 6.42 -13.44 -7.07
C THR A 267 5.78 -13.63 -5.70
N VAL A 268 5.61 -12.54 -4.93
CA VAL A 268 4.99 -12.60 -3.60
C VAL A 268 3.53 -13.06 -3.70
N PHE A 269 2.74 -12.46 -4.58
CA PHE A 269 1.34 -12.86 -4.75
C PHE A 269 1.18 -14.21 -5.43
N GLY A 270 2.13 -14.64 -6.27
CA GLY A 270 2.21 -16.00 -6.79
C GLY A 270 2.45 -17.02 -5.69
N ALA A 271 3.34 -16.73 -4.74
CA ALA A 271 3.55 -17.58 -3.58
C ALA A 271 2.29 -17.62 -2.68
N ILE A 272 1.67 -16.47 -2.41
CA ILE A 272 0.40 -16.40 -1.66
C ILE A 272 -0.68 -17.23 -2.35
N HIS A 273 -0.84 -17.06 -3.67
CA HIS A 273 -1.80 -17.82 -4.47
C HIS A 273 -1.53 -19.32 -4.37
N PHE A 274 -0.28 -19.75 -4.61
CA PHE A 274 0.12 -21.15 -4.53
C PHE A 274 -0.20 -21.73 -3.14
N TYR A 275 0.26 -21.09 -2.06
CA TYR A 275 0.05 -21.58 -0.71
C TYR A 275 -1.41 -21.62 -0.31
N THR A 276 -2.18 -20.60 -0.68
CA THR A 276 -3.62 -20.56 -0.43
C THR A 276 -4.27 -21.77 -1.08
N GLN A 277 -4.07 -21.99 -2.38
CA GLN A 277 -4.70 -23.10 -3.09
C GLN A 277 -4.16 -24.47 -2.66
N PHE A 278 -2.88 -24.54 -2.27
CA PHE A 278 -2.25 -25.76 -1.76
C PHE A 278 -2.89 -26.21 -0.44
N PHE A 279 -3.02 -25.29 0.54
CA PHE A 279 -3.62 -25.60 1.84
C PHE A 279 -5.14 -25.74 1.77
N GLU A 280 -5.84 -25.05 0.88
CA GLU A 280 -7.27 -25.28 0.66
C GLU A 280 -7.57 -26.69 0.13
N ARG A 281 -6.64 -27.28 -0.64
CA ARG A 281 -6.82 -28.63 -1.21
C ARG A 281 -6.34 -29.74 -0.29
N LEU A 282 -5.22 -29.53 0.39
CA LEU A 282 -4.56 -30.57 1.20
C LEU A 282 -4.84 -30.44 2.69
N GLY A 283 -5.34 -29.28 3.14
CA GLY A 283 -5.51 -28.94 4.55
C GLY A 283 -4.17 -28.68 5.27
N PRO A 284 -4.22 -28.12 6.49
CA PRO A 284 -3.04 -27.79 7.28
C PRO A 284 -2.49 -29.02 8.03
N ASN A 285 -2.20 -30.11 7.31
CA ASN A 285 -1.61 -31.31 7.91
C ASN A 285 -0.07 -31.26 7.87
N PRO A 286 0.64 -32.01 8.75
CA PRO A 286 2.10 -31.95 8.84
C PRO A 286 2.83 -32.23 7.51
N LEU A 287 2.33 -33.17 6.71
CA LEU A 287 2.92 -33.50 5.42
C LEU A 287 2.73 -32.36 4.41
N ALA A 288 1.54 -31.76 4.37
CA ALA A 288 1.27 -30.59 3.53
C ALA A 288 2.20 -29.42 3.92
N ILE A 289 2.38 -29.14 5.21
CA ILE A 289 3.30 -28.09 5.67
C ILE A 289 4.73 -28.37 5.22
N LEU A 290 5.23 -29.61 5.41
CA LEU A 290 6.56 -30.00 4.98
C LEU A 290 6.75 -29.84 3.46
N LEU A 291 5.81 -30.36 2.67
CA LEU A 291 5.84 -30.28 1.21
C LEU A 291 5.75 -28.84 0.71
N GLY A 292 4.91 -28.01 1.34
CA GLY A 292 4.80 -26.59 1.03
C GLY A 292 6.13 -25.87 1.26
N GLY A 293 6.76 -26.10 2.41
CA GLY A 293 8.07 -25.52 2.75
C GLY A 293 9.18 -25.95 1.79
N VAL A 294 9.29 -27.26 1.49
CA VAL A 294 10.27 -27.79 0.54
C VAL A 294 10.06 -27.21 -0.86
N THR A 295 8.80 -27.08 -1.29
CA THR A 295 8.47 -26.49 -2.60
C THR A 295 8.91 -25.04 -2.68
N ALA A 296 8.66 -24.23 -1.65
CA ALA A 296 9.12 -22.84 -1.62
C ALA A 296 10.65 -22.70 -1.60
N LEU A 297 11.36 -23.58 -0.88
CA LEU A 297 12.83 -23.61 -0.93
C LEU A 297 13.33 -23.95 -2.34
N GLY A 298 12.70 -24.93 -3.01
CA GLY A 298 13.02 -25.25 -4.40
C GLY A 298 12.81 -24.07 -5.35
N ILE A 299 11.69 -23.36 -5.23
CA ILE A 299 11.39 -22.15 -6.01
C ILE A 299 12.43 -21.05 -5.73
N ALA A 300 12.78 -20.82 -4.46
CA ALA A 300 13.76 -19.82 -4.07
C ALA A 300 15.14 -20.09 -4.67
N ILE A 301 15.59 -21.36 -4.65
CA ILE A 301 16.84 -21.78 -5.31
C ILE A 301 16.77 -21.52 -6.82
N GLY A 302 15.64 -21.84 -7.46
CA GLY A 302 15.43 -21.59 -8.89
C GLY A 302 15.55 -20.10 -9.25
N ILE A 303 14.91 -19.22 -8.47
CA ILE A 303 15.00 -17.76 -8.65
C ILE A 303 16.44 -17.26 -8.43
N TRP A 304 17.12 -17.77 -7.39
CA TRP A 304 18.52 -17.40 -7.12
C TRP A 304 19.45 -17.77 -8.27
N GLN A 305 19.29 -18.98 -8.83
CA GLN A 305 20.07 -19.41 -10.00
C GLN A 305 19.79 -18.57 -11.24
N PHE A 306 18.52 -18.18 -11.47
CA PHE A 306 18.14 -17.29 -12.56
C PHE A 306 18.82 -15.92 -12.44
N ASN A 307 18.76 -15.32 -11.25
CA ASN A 307 19.39 -14.02 -10.99
C ASN A 307 20.91 -14.07 -11.14
N LYS A 308 21.56 -15.15 -10.69
CA LYS A 308 23.01 -15.32 -10.83
C LYS A 308 23.44 -15.39 -12.31
N LYS A 309 22.65 -16.04 -13.17
CA LYS A 309 22.91 -16.10 -14.62
C LYS A 309 22.70 -14.74 -15.31
N ALA A 310 21.67 -13.99 -14.90
CA ALA A 310 21.41 -12.66 -15.44
C ALA A 310 22.52 -11.65 -15.11
N VAL A 311 23.14 -11.77 -13.93
CA VAL A 311 24.31 -10.96 -13.55
C VAL A 311 25.58 -11.37 -14.30
N ALA A 312 25.76 -12.67 -14.57
CA ALA A 312 26.93 -13.17 -15.29
C ALA A 312 26.95 -12.85 -16.79
N ASN A 313 25.77 -12.66 -17.40
CA ASN A 313 25.62 -12.27 -18.81
C ASN A 313 24.67 -11.05 -18.90
N PRO A 314 25.16 -9.83 -18.64
CA PRO A 314 24.37 -8.63 -18.87
C PRO A 314 24.12 -8.50 -20.38
N SER A 315 22.84 -8.48 -20.77
CA SER A 315 22.39 -8.18 -22.15
C SER A 315 22.55 -6.70 -22.48
#